data_AF-A0A7S1XJZ1-F1
#
_entry.id   AF-A0A7S1XJZ1-F1
#
_cell.length_a   1.000
_cell.length_b   1.000
_cell.length_c   1.000
_cell.angle_alpha   90.00
_cell.angle_beta   90.00
_cell.angle_gamma   90.00
#
_symmetry.space_group_name_H-M   'P 1'
#
loop_
_entity.id
_entity.type
_entity.pdbx_description
1 polymer ?
#
loop_
_entity_poly.entity_id
_entity_poly.type
_entity_poly.pdbx_seq_one_letter_code
_entity_poly.pdbx_strand_id
1 'polypeptide(L)'
;MGADGATRSSSCETMSPAERERPRSVTHSAVTLSPDERESSAACGGAEAEGQEEPASAVAAGVERERLIASIAAVLERAIASGVRGAQRAAMQQPSAVESLFSAVSKQAFSLEFYVRRLVTHLDTSRAAFPLALVYLRRLELADCSSRIVVSELNVHRLLITAVLVASKFLEDRPMAMEYVAKVGGVQTVAEMSRLEAAMLGLLEYCCYPSDSEMWCAEAALANACR
;
A
#
# COMPACT_ATOMS: atom_id res chain seq x y z
N MET A 1 -55.90 10.58 -58.23
CA MET A 1 -55.35 11.72 -57.45
C MET A 1 -54.66 11.07 -56.25
N GLY A 2 -53.39 10.72 -56.34
CA GLY A 2 -52.23 11.62 -56.12
C GLY A 2 -51.80 11.45 -54.66
N ALA A 3 -50.73 10.68 -54.40
CA ALA A 3 -49.41 11.14 -53.90
C ALA A 3 -49.46 11.63 -52.43
N ASP A 4 -48.50 11.47 -51.53
CA ASP A 4 -47.21 10.79 -51.38
C ASP A 4 -46.80 11.11 -49.93
N GLY A 5 -45.89 10.34 -49.30
CA GLY A 5 -45.19 10.84 -48.10
C GLY A 5 -44.73 9.80 -47.08
N ALA A 6 -43.52 9.28 -47.29
CA ALA A 6 -42.78 8.43 -46.37
C ALA A 6 -42.28 9.16 -45.11
N THR A 7 -42.00 8.43 -44.00
CA THR A 7 -40.63 8.33 -43.40
C THR A 7 -40.54 7.46 -42.12
N ARG A 8 -39.64 6.46 -42.21
CA ARG A 8 -38.62 5.93 -41.28
C ARG A 8 -38.86 5.76 -39.75
N SER A 9 -38.58 4.54 -39.26
CA SER A 9 -37.56 4.22 -38.22
C SER A 9 -37.47 2.69 -38.07
N SER A 10 -36.34 2.05 -38.40
CA SER A 10 -35.17 1.77 -37.56
C SER A 10 -35.27 0.44 -36.80
N SER A 11 -34.98 -0.66 -37.48
CA SER A 11 -34.64 -1.96 -36.86
C SER A 11 -33.13 -2.11 -36.79
N CYS A 12 -32.61 -2.34 -35.59
CA CYS A 12 -31.21 -2.62 -35.30
C CYS A 12 -30.94 -4.10 -35.58
N GLU A 13 -30.20 -4.40 -36.65
CA GLU A 13 -29.74 -5.74 -36.98
C GLU A 13 -28.49 -6.10 -36.19
N THR A 14 -28.54 -7.27 -35.56
CA THR A 14 -27.46 -8.01 -34.93
C THR A 14 -26.47 -8.55 -35.98
N MET A 15 -25.16 -8.38 -35.77
CA MET A 15 -24.12 -9.10 -36.53
C MET A 15 -23.10 -9.83 -35.63
N SER A 16 -22.68 -10.98 -36.15
CA SER A 16 -21.91 -12.10 -35.58
C SER A 16 -20.39 -11.83 -35.52
N PRO A 17 -19.61 -12.56 -34.68
CA PRO A 17 -18.20 -12.30 -34.46
C PRO A 17 -17.32 -13.18 -35.36
N ALA A 18 -16.60 -12.57 -36.29
CA ALA A 18 -15.48 -13.20 -36.96
C ALA A 18 -14.57 -12.14 -37.58
N GLU A 19 -13.59 -11.65 -36.83
CA GLU A 19 -12.32 -11.26 -37.44
C GLU A 19 -11.17 -11.34 -36.44
N ARG A 20 -10.20 -12.14 -36.86
CA ARG A 20 -9.07 -12.69 -36.14
C ARG A 20 -7.91 -11.75 -36.37
N GLU A 21 -7.63 -10.86 -35.42
CA GLU A 21 -6.48 -9.96 -35.53
C GLU A 21 -5.16 -10.73 -35.44
N ARG A 22 -4.28 -10.42 -36.40
CA ARG A 22 -2.94 -10.99 -36.56
C ARG A 22 -1.94 -10.27 -35.64
N PRO A 23 -0.91 -10.96 -35.13
CA PRO A 23 0.07 -10.34 -34.22
C PRO A 23 0.97 -9.35 -34.96
N ARG A 24 1.09 -8.13 -34.43
CA ARG A 24 2.06 -7.12 -34.87
C ARG A 24 3.46 -7.52 -34.40
N SER A 25 4.35 -7.76 -35.34
CA SER A 25 5.77 -7.99 -35.13
C SER A 25 6.44 -6.72 -34.58
N VAL A 26 6.92 -6.77 -33.34
CA VAL A 26 7.83 -5.76 -32.81
C VAL A 26 9.25 -6.20 -33.19
N THR A 27 9.88 -5.44 -34.07
CA THR A 27 11.27 -5.61 -34.45
C THR A 27 12.17 -5.15 -33.31
N HIS A 28 12.98 -6.08 -32.78
CA HIS A 28 14.07 -5.77 -31.86
C HIS A 28 15.16 -4.99 -32.62
N SER A 29 15.39 -3.72 -32.26
CA SER A 29 16.65 -3.05 -32.58
C SER A 29 17.68 -3.45 -31.52
N ALA A 30 18.60 -4.32 -31.91
CA ALA A 30 19.77 -4.70 -31.14
C ALA A 30 20.77 -3.53 -31.16
N VAL A 31 20.99 -2.90 -30.00
CA VAL A 31 22.16 -2.05 -29.78
C VAL A 31 23.25 -2.95 -29.24
N THR A 32 24.28 -3.16 -30.05
CA THR A 32 25.50 -3.88 -29.72
C THR A 32 26.40 -3.01 -28.85
N LEU A 33 26.66 -3.42 -27.61
CA LEU A 33 27.76 -2.89 -26.80
C LEU A 33 28.89 -3.92 -26.79
N SER A 34 30.10 -3.45 -27.11
CA SER A 34 31.32 -4.24 -27.14
C SER A 34 31.83 -4.58 -25.73
N PRO A 35 32.53 -5.72 -25.56
CA PRO A 35 33.03 -6.20 -24.28
C PRO A 35 34.43 -5.66 -23.99
N ASP A 36 34.65 -5.16 -22.78
CA ASP A 36 35.99 -5.09 -22.20
C ASP A 36 35.86 -5.38 -20.69
N GLU A 37 36.19 -6.61 -20.32
CA GLU A 37 36.47 -7.00 -18.95
C GLU A 37 37.96 -7.35 -18.83
N ARG A 38 38.49 -7.15 -17.61
CA ARG A 38 39.73 -7.70 -17.01
C ARG A 38 40.95 -6.80 -17.18
N GLU A 39 41.74 -6.49 -16.15
CA GLU A 39 41.99 -7.11 -14.84
C GLU A 39 42.87 -6.15 -14.00
N SER A 40 43.18 -6.55 -12.76
CA SER A 40 44.27 -6.03 -11.89
C SER A 40 43.84 -4.95 -10.86
N SER A 41 44.13 -5.03 -9.57
CA SER A 41 44.89 -5.99 -8.76
C SER A 41 44.44 -5.90 -7.30
N ALA A 42 44.52 -7.02 -6.60
CA ALA A 42 44.57 -7.08 -5.15
C ALA A 42 45.71 -6.22 -4.57
N ALA A 43 45.44 -5.51 -3.48
CA ALA A 43 46.45 -5.09 -2.52
C ALA A 43 45.84 -5.07 -1.11
N CYS A 44 46.44 -5.88 -0.24
CA CYS A 44 46.27 -5.84 1.21
C CYS A 44 46.75 -4.50 1.78
N GLY A 45 46.11 -4.02 2.84
CA GLY A 45 46.70 -3.01 3.72
C GLY A 45 45.76 -2.50 4.80
N GLY A 46 46.09 -2.78 6.05
CA GLY A 46 45.81 -1.89 7.19
C GLY A 46 44.43 -1.97 7.82
N ALA A 47 44.33 -2.79 8.87
CA ALA A 47 43.37 -2.55 9.93
C ALA A 47 43.79 -1.29 10.70
N GLU A 48 43.02 -0.21 10.56
CA GLU A 48 42.99 0.86 11.55
C GLU A 48 41.58 0.88 12.14
N ALA A 49 41.51 0.43 13.40
CA ALA A 49 40.33 0.57 14.24
C ALA A 49 40.21 2.05 14.62
N GLU A 50 39.67 2.86 13.72
CA GLU A 50 39.15 4.17 14.06
C GLU A 50 37.84 3.95 14.82
N GLY A 51 37.81 4.36 16.09
CA GLY A 51 36.58 4.50 16.85
C GLY A 51 35.70 5.52 16.15
N GLN A 52 34.75 5.03 15.36
CA GLN A 52 33.67 5.84 14.80
C GLN A 52 32.77 6.26 15.97
N GLU A 53 33.01 7.46 16.50
CA GLU A 53 31.95 8.19 17.19
C GLU A 53 30.85 8.44 16.15
N GLU A 54 29.83 7.59 16.17
CA GLU A 54 28.60 7.80 15.40
C GLU A 54 28.09 9.23 15.65
N PRO A 55 27.86 10.04 14.60
CA PRO A 55 27.53 11.44 14.76
C PRO A 55 26.21 11.56 15.55
N ALA A 56 26.16 12.44 16.55
CA ALA A 56 25.01 12.60 17.46
C ALA A 56 23.65 12.77 16.74
N SER A 57 23.65 13.29 15.51
CA SER A 57 22.47 13.40 14.63
C SER A 57 21.92 12.05 14.15
N ALA A 58 22.77 11.06 13.87
CA ALA A 58 22.35 9.72 13.45
C ALA A 58 21.71 8.95 14.62
N VAL A 59 22.29 9.10 15.82
CA VAL A 59 21.73 8.54 17.05
C VAL A 59 20.34 9.11 17.34
N ALA A 60 20.17 10.45 17.22
CA ALA A 60 18.87 11.09 17.38
C ALA A 60 17.83 10.60 16.36
N ALA A 61 18.21 10.46 15.09
CA ALA A 61 17.33 9.94 14.05
C ALA A 61 16.92 8.48 14.31
N GLY A 62 17.82 7.66 14.87
CA GLY A 62 17.51 6.30 15.33
C GLY A 62 16.48 6.27 16.45
N VAL A 63 16.65 7.11 17.47
CA VAL A 63 15.69 7.23 18.60
C VAL A 63 14.31 7.66 18.10
N GLU A 64 14.24 8.63 17.20
CA GLU A 64 12.97 9.08 16.64
C GLU A 64 12.28 8.02 15.77
N ARG A 65 13.06 7.20 15.05
CA ARG A 65 12.56 6.08 14.25
C ARG A 65 11.92 5.03 15.14
N GLU A 66 12.59 4.63 16.22
CA GLU A 66 12.04 3.66 17.18
C GLU A 66 10.79 4.19 17.87
N ARG A 67 10.74 5.49 18.21
CA ARG A 67 9.52 6.12 18.73
C ARG A 67 8.37 6.05 17.73
N LEU A 68 8.62 6.33 16.45
CA LEU A 68 7.60 6.25 15.40
C LEU A 68 7.06 4.81 15.28
N ILE A 69 7.94 3.81 15.30
CA ILE A 69 7.57 2.39 15.24
C ILE A 69 6.65 2.02 16.41
N ALA A 70 7.07 2.33 17.63
CA ALA A 70 6.29 2.07 18.84
C ALA A 70 4.92 2.78 18.79
N SER A 71 4.88 4.04 18.34
CA SER A 71 3.66 4.83 18.23
C SER A 71 2.66 4.24 17.23
N ILE A 72 3.11 3.86 16.03
CA ILE A 72 2.25 3.24 15.01
C ILE A 72 1.68 1.92 15.54
N ALA A 73 2.53 1.07 16.12
CA ALA A 73 2.10 -0.21 16.68
C ALA A 73 1.03 -0.02 17.76
N ALA A 74 1.26 0.88 18.71
CA ALA A 74 0.31 1.18 19.78
C ALA A 74 -1.02 1.76 19.28
N VAL A 75 -0.99 2.62 18.24
CA VAL A 75 -2.23 3.13 17.61
C VAL A 75 -3.02 1.99 16.97
N LEU A 76 -2.36 1.11 16.21
CA LEU A 76 -3.02 0.01 15.53
C LEU A 76 -3.53 -1.06 16.51
N GLU A 77 -2.81 -1.34 17.59
CA GLU A 77 -3.27 -2.24 18.65
C GLU A 77 -4.53 -1.69 19.35
N ARG A 78 -4.60 -0.38 19.60
CA ARG A 78 -5.83 0.26 20.09
C ARG A 78 -6.96 0.17 19.06
N ALA A 79 -6.67 0.32 17.77
CA ALA A 79 -7.64 0.15 16.71
C ALA A 79 -8.22 -1.27 16.71
N ILE A 80 -7.36 -2.30 16.77
CA ILE A 80 -7.76 -3.71 16.89
C ILE A 80 -8.63 -3.93 18.14
N ALA A 81 -8.21 -3.45 19.31
CA ALA A 81 -8.98 -3.58 20.55
C ALA A 81 -10.33 -2.86 20.49
N SER A 82 -10.42 -1.74 19.77
CA SER A 82 -11.69 -1.04 19.52
C SER A 82 -12.58 -1.79 18.52
N GLY A 83 -11.97 -2.41 17.51
CA GLY A 83 -12.62 -3.20 16.48
C GLY A 83 -13.34 -4.43 17.03
N VAL A 84 -12.79 -5.09 18.06
CA VAL A 84 -13.47 -6.20 18.77
C VAL A 84 -14.84 -5.78 19.30
N ARG A 85 -14.97 -4.56 19.83
CA ARG A 85 -16.25 -4.02 20.33
C ARG A 85 -17.22 -3.67 19.19
N GLY A 86 -16.70 -3.30 18.02
CA GLY A 86 -17.48 -3.04 16.81
C GLY A 86 -17.94 -4.30 16.10
N ALA A 87 -17.09 -5.33 16.03
CA ALA A 87 -17.36 -6.63 15.43
C ALA A 87 -18.54 -7.35 16.12
N GLN A 88 -18.67 -7.19 17.44
CA GLN A 88 -19.80 -7.75 18.18
C GLN A 88 -21.15 -7.12 17.80
N ARG A 89 -21.17 -5.93 17.18
CA ARG A 89 -22.36 -5.29 16.60
C ARG A 89 -22.59 -5.66 15.13
N ALA A 90 -21.51 -6.00 14.42
CA ALA A 90 -21.52 -6.34 12.99
C ALA A 90 -21.75 -7.84 12.70
N ALA A 91 -21.78 -8.70 13.73
CA ALA A 91 -21.93 -10.17 13.64
C ALA A 91 -23.20 -10.68 12.90
N MET A 92 -24.02 -9.78 12.36
CA MET A 92 -25.22 -10.07 11.58
C MET A 92 -25.03 -9.83 10.07
N GLN A 93 -23.85 -9.35 9.63
CA GLN A 93 -23.52 -9.07 8.23
C GLN A 93 -22.28 -9.87 7.82
N GLN A 94 -22.35 -10.56 6.69
CA GLN A 94 -21.22 -11.28 6.11
C GLN A 94 -20.19 -10.28 5.59
N PRO A 95 -18.88 -10.53 5.78
CA PRO A 95 -17.85 -9.64 5.28
C PRO A 95 -17.94 -9.55 3.76
N SER A 96 -17.81 -8.34 3.22
CA SER A 96 -17.80 -8.15 1.78
C SER A 96 -16.63 -8.91 1.13
N ALA A 97 -16.76 -9.25 -0.16
CA ALA A 97 -15.66 -9.88 -0.90
C ALA A 97 -14.38 -9.04 -0.86
N VAL A 98 -14.52 -7.71 -0.75
CA VAL A 98 -13.41 -6.76 -0.68
C VAL A 98 -12.74 -6.79 0.70
N GLU A 99 -13.50 -6.85 1.80
CA GLU A 99 -12.93 -7.05 3.16
C GLU A 99 -12.08 -8.32 3.26
N SER A 100 -12.55 -9.39 2.62
CA SER A 100 -11.87 -10.68 2.63
C SER A 100 -10.48 -10.63 1.96
N LEU A 101 -10.23 -9.70 1.03
CA LEU A 101 -8.93 -9.54 0.37
C LEU A 101 -7.83 -9.13 1.35
N PHE A 102 -8.18 -8.32 2.34
CA PHE A 102 -7.24 -7.84 3.35
C PHE A 102 -7.06 -8.83 4.49
N SER A 103 -7.89 -9.86 4.61
CA SER A 103 -7.80 -10.83 5.70
C SER A 103 -6.79 -11.93 5.42
N ALA A 104 -5.95 -12.24 6.41
CA ALA A 104 -5.11 -13.44 6.39
C ALA A 104 -5.90 -14.68 6.88
N VAL A 105 -5.47 -15.85 6.44
CA VAL A 105 -6.05 -17.15 6.86
C VAL A 105 -5.80 -17.42 8.35
N SER A 106 -4.69 -16.93 8.89
CA SER A 106 -4.32 -17.08 10.28
C SER A 106 -3.54 -15.85 10.78
N LYS A 107 -3.52 -15.68 12.11
CA LYS A 107 -2.71 -14.66 12.77
C LYS A 107 -1.24 -14.88 12.45
N GLN A 108 -0.53 -13.78 12.16
CA GLN A 108 0.92 -13.84 11.94
C GLN A 108 1.66 -14.18 13.23
N ALA A 109 2.73 -14.98 13.14
CA ALA A 109 3.48 -15.48 14.28
C ALA A 109 4.42 -14.44 14.93
N PHE A 110 4.49 -13.23 14.36
CA PHE A 110 5.32 -12.12 14.85
C PHE A 110 4.43 -10.95 15.33
N SER A 111 4.99 -10.06 16.14
CA SER A 111 4.27 -8.90 16.67
C SER A 111 4.03 -7.84 15.60
N LEU A 112 3.01 -7.01 15.82
CA LEU A 112 2.73 -5.88 14.94
C LEU A 112 3.89 -4.88 14.91
N GLU A 113 4.51 -4.63 16.06
CA GLU A 113 5.70 -3.78 16.16
C GLU A 113 6.85 -4.28 15.27
N PHE A 114 7.10 -5.60 15.24
CA PHE A 114 8.12 -6.19 14.35
C PHE A 114 7.82 -5.91 12.88
N TYR A 115 6.55 -6.03 12.48
CA TYR A 115 6.13 -5.71 11.11
C TYR A 115 6.28 -4.23 10.79
N VAL A 116 5.85 -3.34 11.69
CA VAL A 116 5.99 -1.89 11.54
C VAL A 116 7.47 -1.51 11.41
N ARG A 117 8.35 -2.07 12.26
CA ARG A 117 9.81 -1.86 12.17
C ARG A 117 10.34 -2.25 10.79
N ARG A 118 9.91 -3.40 10.27
CA ARG A 118 10.27 -3.85 8.91
C ARG A 118 9.84 -2.84 7.85
N LEU A 119 8.61 -2.31 7.93
CA LEU A 119 8.12 -1.32 6.96
C LEU A 119 8.88 0.01 7.05
N VAL A 120 9.05 0.56 8.24
CA VAL A 120 9.77 1.83 8.48
C VAL A 120 11.26 1.74 8.10
N THR A 121 11.86 0.54 8.22
CA THR A 121 13.28 0.35 7.93
C THR A 121 13.55 0.13 6.45
N HIS A 122 12.67 -0.60 5.76
CA HIS A 122 12.92 -1.03 4.39
C HIS A 122 12.10 -0.29 3.35
N LEU A 123 10.95 0.30 3.66
CA LEU A 123 10.25 1.09 2.64
C LEU A 123 10.96 2.44 2.45
N ASP A 124 11.22 2.78 1.19
CA ASP A 124 11.75 4.08 0.81
C ASP A 124 10.60 5.10 0.75
N THR A 125 10.14 5.51 1.93
CA THR A 125 9.04 6.46 2.09
C THR A 125 9.31 7.42 3.23
N SER A 126 8.87 8.66 3.07
CA SER A 126 8.93 9.69 4.08
C SER A 126 8.10 9.32 5.32
N ARG A 127 8.47 9.90 6.46
CA ARG A 127 7.77 9.70 7.73
C ARG A 127 6.31 10.18 7.68
N ALA A 128 5.99 11.10 6.78
CA ALA A 128 4.65 11.64 6.57
C ALA A 128 3.68 10.62 5.96
N ALA A 129 4.18 9.56 5.30
CA ALA A 129 3.32 8.52 4.75
C ALA A 129 2.60 7.69 5.83
N PHE A 130 3.18 7.58 7.03
CA PHE A 130 2.58 6.82 8.14
C PHE A 130 1.34 7.47 8.76
N PRO A 131 1.33 8.77 9.15
CA PRO A 131 0.10 9.41 9.61
C PRO A 131 -0.96 9.42 8.50
N LEU A 132 -0.60 9.64 7.24
CA LEU A 132 -1.55 9.56 6.12
C LEU A 132 -2.14 8.14 5.94
N ALA A 133 -1.31 7.10 6.08
CA ALA A 133 -1.80 5.72 6.08
C ALA A 133 -2.81 5.47 7.21
N LEU A 134 -2.59 6.02 8.41
CA LEU A 134 -3.54 5.93 9.52
C LEU A 134 -4.86 6.68 9.22
N VAL A 135 -4.81 7.81 8.52
CA VAL A 135 -6.02 8.51 8.03
C VAL A 135 -6.82 7.59 7.11
N TYR A 136 -6.17 6.91 6.16
CA TYR A 136 -6.86 5.97 5.28
C TYR A 136 -7.51 4.82 6.05
N LEU A 137 -6.79 4.19 6.98
CA LEU A 137 -7.39 3.15 7.83
C LEU A 137 -8.58 3.68 8.62
N ARG A 138 -8.48 4.91 9.15
CA ARG A 138 -9.56 5.53 9.90
C ARG A 138 -10.79 5.82 9.04
N ARG A 139 -10.60 6.23 7.78
CA ARG A 139 -11.70 6.41 6.81
C ARG A 139 -12.42 5.10 6.54
N LEU A 140 -11.68 4.01 6.36
CA LEU A 140 -12.25 2.68 6.16
C LEU A 140 -13.06 2.18 7.36
N GLU A 141 -12.64 2.51 8.59
CA GLU A 141 -13.41 2.19 9.80
C GLU A 141 -14.69 3.02 9.94
N LEU A 142 -14.65 4.27 9.46
CA LEU A 142 -15.77 5.21 9.56
C LEU A 142 -16.75 5.13 8.38
N ALA A 143 -16.36 4.45 7.30
CA ALA A 143 -17.20 4.25 6.13
C ALA A 143 -18.55 3.61 6.46
N ASP A 144 -19.48 3.77 5.52
CA ASP A 144 -20.83 3.21 5.60
C ASP A 144 -20.81 1.68 5.73
N CYS A 145 -21.90 1.11 6.23
CA CYS A 145 -21.96 -0.32 6.59
C CYS A 145 -21.57 -1.28 5.45
N SER A 146 -21.73 -0.91 4.18
CA SER A 146 -21.39 -1.76 3.03
C SER A 146 -19.90 -1.78 2.65
N SER A 147 -19.12 -0.79 3.10
CA SER A 147 -17.69 -0.65 2.78
C SER A 147 -16.80 -0.52 4.03
N ARG A 148 -17.40 -0.58 5.23
CA ARG A 148 -16.70 -0.50 6.50
C ARG A 148 -15.76 -1.67 6.69
N ILE A 149 -14.48 -1.38 6.92
CA ILE A 149 -13.49 -2.38 7.34
C ILE A 149 -13.17 -2.18 8.82
N VAL A 150 -13.36 -3.24 9.61
CA VAL A 150 -12.91 -3.28 11.01
C VAL A 150 -11.48 -3.81 11.07
N VAL A 151 -10.57 -3.02 11.63
CA VAL A 151 -9.17 -3.45 11.82
C VAL A 151 -9.13 -4.59 12.86
N SER A 152 -8.44 -5.67 12.51
CA SER A 152 -8.29 -6.90 13.30
C SER A 152 -6.89 -7.47 13.16
N GLU A 153 -6.51 -8.39 14.04
CA GLU A 153 -5.20 -9.06 13.99
C GLU A 153 -4.97 -9.83 12.66
N LEU A 154 -6.04 -10.23 11.98
CA LEU A 154 -5.97 -10.97 10.72
C LEU A 154 -5.75 -10.06 9.51
N ASN A 155 -6.21 -8.81 9.56
CA ASN A 155 -6.17 -7.91 8.40
C ASN A 155 -5.18 -6.74 8.53
N VAL A 156 -4.77 -6.39 9.76
CA VAL A 156 -3.96 -5.19 10.04
C VAL A 156 -2.68 -5.12 9.21
N HIS A 157 -2.01 -6.26 8.99
CA HIS A 157 -0.75 -6.31 8.27
C HIS A 157 -0.92 -5.95 6.79
N ARG A 158 -1.91 -6.56 6.13
CA ARG A 158 -2.25 -6.28 4.73
C ARG A 158 -2.81 -4.88 4.56
N LEU A 159 -3.68 -4.45 5.47
CA LEU A 159 -4.19 -3.08 5.51
C LEU A 159 -3.06 -2.06 5.63
N LEU A 160 -2.11 -2.27 6.53
CA LEU A 160 -1.03 -1.33 6.79
C LEU A 160 -0.10 -1.17 5.58
N ILE A 161 0.39 -2.27 4.99
CA ILE A 161 1.28 -2.16 3.83
C ILE A 161 0.59 -1.50 2.64
N THR A 162 -0.69 -1.80 2.41
CA THR A 162 -1.46 -1.17 1.33
C THR A 162 -1.69 0.31 1.60
N ALA A 163 -2.03 0.70 2.84
CA ALA A 163 -2.24 2.09 3.21
C ALA A 163 -0.94 2.92 3.08
N VAL A 164 0.19 2.38 3.53
CA VAL A 164 1.51 3.00 3.36
C VAL A 164 1.86 3.11 1.87
N LEU A 165 1.58 2.09 1.07
CA LEU A 165 1.81 2.14 -0.37
C LEU A 165 1.00 3.28 -1.03
N VAL A 166 -0.30 3.35 -0.77
CA VAL A 166 -1.17 4.40 -1.34
C VAL A 166 -0.72 5.78 -0.85
N ALA A 167 -0.37 5.92 0.43
CA ALA A 167 0.13 7.18 1.00
C ALA A 167 1.45 7.60 0.35
N SER A 168 2.38 6.66 0.15
CA SER A 168 3.65 6.94 -0.52
C SER A 168 3.44 7.40 -1.96
N LYS A 169 2.49 6.80 -2.71
CA LYS A 169 2.16 7.24 -4.07
C LYS A 169 1.53 8.62 -4.13
N PHE A 170 0.92 9.08 -3.04
CA PHE A 170 0.33 10.41 -2.94
C PHE A 170 1.36 11.48 -2.55
N LEU A 171 2.32 11.15 -1.68
CA LEU A 171 3.29 12.10 -1.13
C LEU A 171 4.62 12.14 -1.88
N GLU A 172 5.08 11.02 -2.40
CA GLU A 172 6.40 10.89 -3.00
C GLU A 172 6.35 11.14 -4.52
N ASP A 173 7.32 11.90 -5.04
CA ASP A 173 7.44 12.14 -6.48
C ASP A 173 7.81 10.87 -7.27
N ARG A 174 8.49 9.92 -6.61
CA ARG A 174 8.94 8.66 -7.21
C ARG A 174 8.23 7.48 -6.55
N PRO A 175 7.37 6.74 -7.28
CA PRO A 175 6.69 5.59 -6.71
C PRO A 175 7.64 4.42 -6.50
N MET A 176 7.49 3.71 -5.39
CA MET A 176 8.20 2.45 -5.13
C MET A 176 7.78 1.36 -6.13
N ALA A 177 8.73 0.52 -6.52
CA ALA A 177 8.45 -0.66 -7.35
C ALA A 177 7.53 -1.65 -6.62
N MET A 178 6.46 -2.12 -7.28
CA MET A 178 5.50 -3.05 -6.67
C MET A 178 6.13 -4.35 -6.19
N GLU A 179 7.14 -4.86 -6.91
CA GLU A 179 7.89 -6.05 -6.49
C GLU A 179 8.63 -5.83 -5.17
N TYR A 180 9.22 -4.65 -4.99
CA TYR A 180 9.89 -4.27 -3.76
C TYR A 180 8.91 -4.21 -2.59
N VAL A 181 7.77 -3.54 -2.79
CA VAL A 181 6.73 -3.38 -1.78
C VAL A 181 6.12 -4.74 -1.40
N ALA A 182 5.85 -5.62 -2.37
CA ALA A 182 5.37 -6.97 -2.11
C ALA A 182 6.37 -7.79 -1.30
N LYS A 183 7.67 -7.72 -1.65
CA LYS A 183 8.75 -8.41 -0.94
C LYS A 183 8.92 -7.91 0.50
N VAL A 184 8.90 -6.59 0.72
CA VAL A 184 9.00 -6.01 2.06
C VAL A 184 7.73 -6.29 2.87
N GLY A 185 6.55 -6.18 2.25
CA GLY A 185 5.25 -6.44 2.87
C GLY A 185 4.95 -7.90 3.18
N GLY A 186 5.69 -8.85 2.59
CA GLY A 186 5.42 -10.28 2.73
C GLY A 186 4.20 -10.76 1.93
N VAL A 187 3.89 -10.07 0.83
CA VAL A 187 2.82 -10.43 -0.11
C VAL A 187 3.41 -11.33 -1.19
N GLN A 188 2.74 -12.43 -1.52
CA GLN A 188 3.34 -13.52 -2.30
C GLN A 188 3.60 -13.13 -3.75
N THR A 189 2.72 -12.32 -4.33
CA THR A 189 2.81 -11.93 -5.74
C THR A 189 2.60 -10.43 -5.92
N VAL A 190 3.24 -9.89 -6.96
CA VAL A 190 3.01 -8.49 -7.40
C VAL A 190 1.54 -8.26 -7.74
N ALA A 191 0.91 -9.22 -8.43
CA ALA A 191 -0.50 -9.15 -8.81
C ALA A 191 -1.42 -9.05 -7.58
N GLU A 192 -1.11 -9.76 -6.50
CA GLU A 192 -1.83 -9.65 -5.23
C GLU A 192 -1.66 -8.26 -4.62
N MET A 193 -0.43 -7.73 -4.57
CA MET A 193 -0.19 -6.37 -4.05
C MET A 193 -0.96 -5.30 -4.85
N SER A 194 -0.97 -5.41 -6.18
CA SER A 194 -1.74 -4.51 -7.05
C SER A 194 -3.25 -4.64 -6.87
N ARG A 195 -3.77 -5.84 -6.60
CA ARG A 195 -5.20 -6.04 -6.27
C ARG A 195 -5.56 -5.39 -4.93
N LEU A 196 -4.70 -5.52 -3.92
CA LEU A 196 -4.90 -4.87 -2.62
C LEU A 196 -4.93 -3.35 -2.76
N GLU A 197 -3.99 -2.80 -3.54
CA GLU A 197 -3.94 -1.37 -3.84
C GLU A 197 -5.25 -0.89 -4.51
N ALA A 198 -5.66 -1.55 -5.59
CA ALA A 198 -6.88 -1.19 -6.31
C ALA A 198 -8.13 -1.30 -5.42
N ALA A 199 -8.19 -2.33 -4.57
CA ALA A 199 -9.28 -2.50 -3.61
C ALA A 199 -9.32 -1.35 -2.58
N MET A 200 -8.17 -0.96 -2.03
CA MET A 200 -8.12 0.14 -1.06
C MET A 200 -8.50 1.48 -1.71
N LEU A 201 -8.02 1.76 -2.91
CA LEU A 201 -8.41 2.97 -3.66
C LEU A 201 -9.92 2.99 -3.94
N GLY A 202 -10.50 1.85 -4.30
CA GLY A 202 -11.94 1.72 -4.51
C GLY A 202 -12.74 1.97 -3.22
N LEU A 203 -12.27 1.48 -2.07
CA LEU A 203 -12.91 1.71 -0.78
C LEU A 203 -12.77 3.16 -0.29
N LEU A 204 -11.69 3.84 -0.68
CA LEU A 204 -11.50 5.28 -0.43
C LEU A 204 -12.24 6.15 -1.46
N GLU A 205 -12.93 5.55 -2.43
CA GLU A 205 -13.57 6.26 -3.54
C GLU A 205 -12.60 7.18 -4.29
N TYR A 206 -11.31 6.81 -4.32
CA TYR A 206 -10.20 7.62 -4.83
C TYR A 206 -10.02 8.99 -4.13
N CYS A 207 -10.72 9.24 -3.03
CA CYS A 207 -10.53 10.42 -2.18
C CYS A 207 -9.26 10.24 -1.32
N CYS A 208 -8.09 10.48 -1.92
CA CYS A 208 -6.79 10.35 -1.24
C CYS A 208 -6.33 11.64 -0.55
N TYR A 209 -6.90 12.79 -0.91
CA TYR A 209 -6.56 14.06 -0.28
C TYR A 209 -7.00 14.07 1.19
N PRO A 210 -6.09 14.23 2.16
CA PRO A 210 -6.45 14.34 3.56
C PRO A 210 -6.86 15.78 3.89
N SER A 211 -7.83 15.95 4.78
CA SER A 211 -8.07 17.26 5.38
C SER A 211 -7.00 17.58 6.43
N ASP A 212 -6.74 18.86 6.66
CA ASP A 212 -5.78 19.31 7.68
C ASP A 212 -6.12 18.76 9.07
N SER A 213 -7.42 18.65 9.39
CA SER A 213 -7.88 18.11 10.67
C SER A 213 -7.61 16.61 10.80
N GLU A 214 -7.77 15.83 9.72
CA GLU A 214 -7.44 14.40 9.71
C GLU A 214 -5.94 14.17 9.89
N MET A 215 -5.10 14.91 9.15
CA MET A 215 -3.64 14.84 9.29
C MET A 215 -3.21 15.21 10.69
N TRP A 216 -3.70 16.34 11.21
CA TRP A 216 -3.41 16.80 12.57
C TRP A 216 -3.79 15.74 13.61
N CYS A 217 -4.96 15.14 13.49
CA CYS A 217 -5.41 14.09 14.41
C CYS A 217 -4.52 12.84 14.34
N ALA A 218 -4.10 12.42 13.13
CA ALA A 218 -3.24 11.27 12.96
C ALA A 218 -1.83 11.51 13.54
N GLU A 219 -1.24 12.68 13.30
CA GLU A 219 0.04 13.06 13.88
C GLU A 219 -0.04 13.17 15.40
N ALA A 220 -1.10 13.79 15.93
CA ALA A 220 -1.34 13.86 17.37
C ALA A 220 -1.53 12.47 17.99
N ALA A 221 -2.20 11.55 17.30
CA ALA A 221 -2.36 10.17 17.76
C ALA A 221 -1.00 9.47 17.87
N LEU A 222 -0.10 9.66 16.90
CA LEU A 222 1.26 9.12 16.95
C LEU A 222 2.09 9.77 18.06
N ALA A 223 2.02 11.09 18.22
CA ALA A 223 2.78 11.82 19.24
C ALA A 223 2.36 11.48 20.69
N ASN A 224 1.10 11.06 20.88
CA ASN A 224 0.55 10.72 22.20
C ASN A 224 0.51 9.21 22.48
N ALA A 225 0.82 8.37 21.50
CA ALA A 225 0.69 6.92 21.64
C ALA A 225 1.67 6.29 22.63
N CYS A 226 2.85 6.89 22.82
CA CYS A 226 3.95 6.39 23.66
C CYS A 226 4.28 7.31 24.84
N ARG A 227 3.35 8.18 25.25
CA ARG A 227 3.49 8.99 26.47
C ARG A 227 3.04 8.22 27.71
#